data_AF-A0AAD5STS4-F1
#
_entry.id   AF-A0AAD5STS4-F1
#
_cell.length_a   1.000
_cell.length_b   1.000
_cell.length_c   1.000
_cell.angle_alpha   90.00
_cell.angle_beta   90.00
_cell.angle_gamma   90.00
#
_symmetry.space_group_name_H-M   'P 1'
#
loop_
_entity.id
_entity.type
_entity.pdbx_description
1 polymer ?
#
loop_
_entity_poly.entity_id
_entity_poly.type
_entity_poly.pdbx_seq_one_letter_code
_entity_poly.pdbx_strand_id
1 'polypeptide(L)'
;MNKEQVSQFLRDGYLAIPDFFSISDSATLLRRAKQLVNEFGESKLDAHVGDEYFLNSGDKIRYFFEVDALDPATGDLTVDKSVSINKIGHALHELEPDFRKFSTRQQLKEIAHALGYKQPKVLQSMIIFKNPKIGGQVPPHQDSTFLYTDPPSAQTGFWFALEDCTPENGCMWFAPGSHKKTPVLKRFVRDGNGGTKFIDLVEDSEPKKEEYVCVPTKAGKSSK
;
A
#
# COMPACT_ATOMS: atom_id res chain seq x y z
N MET A 1 6.97 -6.71 -19.58
CA MET A 1 7.37 -5.31 -19.85
C MET A 1 8.27 -5.27 -21.07
N ASN A 2 8.13 -4.27 -21.94
CA ASN A 2 9.09 -4.01 -23.01
C ASN A 2 10.27 -3.16 -22.51
N LYS A 3 11.29 -2.95 -23.37
CA LYS A 3 12.51 -2.22 -23.00
C LYS A 3 12.23 -0.75 -22.67
N GLU A 4 11.25 -0.16 -23.34
CA GLU A 4 10.83 1.22 -23.15
C GLU A 4 10.22 1.41 -21.76
N GLN A 5 9.33 0.50 -21.35
CA GLN A 5 8.73 0.46 -20.02
C GLN A 5 9.77 0.28 -18.91
N VAL A 6 10.73 -0.64 -19.10
CA VAL A 6 11.83 -0.82 -18.14
C VAL A 6 12.63 0.47 -18.01
N SER A 7 12.98 1.09 -19.14
CA SER A 7 13.76 2.34 -19.16
C SER A 7 13.00 3.50 -18.50
N GLN A 8 11.68 3.59 -18.73
CA GLN A 8 10.82 4.57 -18.08
C GLN A 8 10.79 4.36 -16.55
N PHE A 9 10.55 3.13 -16.08
CA PHE A 9 10.55 2.81 -14.66
C PHE A 9 11.89 3.18 -14.00
N LEU A 10 13.01 2.81 -14.63
CA LEU A 10 14.35 3.13 -14.11
C LEU A 10 14.64 4.63 -14.11
N ARG A 11 14.08 5.40 -15.06
CA ARG A 11 14.28 6.85 -15.16
C ARG A 11 13.41 7.62 -14.16
N ASP A 12 12.13 7.26 -14.07
CA ASP A 12 11.10 8.05 -13.39
C ASP A 12 10.81 7.53 -11.97
N GLY A 13 11.17 6.28 -11.67
CA GLY A 13 10.97 5.66 -10.35
C GLY A 13 9.60 5.03 -10.14
N TYR A 14 8.70 5.19 -11.12
CA TYR A 14 7.38 4.57 -11.16
C TYR A 14 7.00 4.26 -12.61
N LEU A 15 5.99 3.40 -12.79
CA LEU A 15 5.42 3.08 -14.09
C LEU A 15 3.95 2.73 -13.94
N ALA A 16 3.07 3.44 -14.65
CA ALA A 16 1.68 3.07 -14.78
C ALA A 16 1.52 2.05 -15.92
N ILE A 17 0.97 0.88 -15.62
CA ILE A 17 0.64 -0.14 -16.60
C ILE A 17 -0.89 -0.24 -16.70
N PRO A 18 -1.53 0.46 -17.66
CA PRO A 18 -2.96 0.38 -17.82
C PRO A 18 -3.38 -1.05 -18.23
N ASP A 19 -4.62 -1.41 -17.94
CA ASP A 19 -5.22 -2.66 -18.40
C ASP A 19 -4.46 -3.94 -18.00
N PHE A 20 -3.75 -3.91 -16.86
CA PHE A 20 -2.88 -5.02 -16.42
C PHE A 20 -3.65 -6.31 -16.07
N PHE A 21 -4.85 -6.17 -15.47
CA PHE A 21 -5.71 -7.27 -15.05
C PHE A 21 -7.15 -6.99 -15.46
N SER A 22 -8.02 -8.02 -15.50
CA SER A 22 -9.39 -7.84 -15.97
C SER A 22 -10.28 -7.12 -14.94
N ILE A 23 -11.40 -6.54 -15.39
CA ILE A 23 -12.46 -6.06 -14.47
C ILE A 23 -13.02 -7.21 -13.61
N SER A 24 -13.02 -8.45 -14.11
CA SER A 24 -13.45 -9.60 -13.31
C SER A 24 -12.50 -9.87 -12.13
N ASP A 25 -11.19 -9.67 -12.35
CA ASP A 25 -10.19 -9.77 -11.28
C ASP A 25 -10.38 -8.66 -10.25
N SER A 26 -10.57 -7.40 -10.69
CA SER A 26 -10.83 -6.28 -9.76
C SER A 26 -12.09 -6.52 -8.94
N ALA A 27 -13.18 -6.95 -9.58
CA ALA A 27 -14.45 -7.24 -8.93
C ALA A 27 -14.33 -8.41 -7.92
N THR A 28 -13.53 -9.43 -8.23
CA THR A 28 -13.30 -10.57 -7.32
C THR A 28 -12.55 -10.12 -6.06
N LEU A 29 -11.45 -9.39 -6.22
CA LEU A 29 -10.67 -8.88 -5.10
C LEU A 29 -11.47 -7.87 -4.27
N LEU A 30 -12.21 -6.97 -4.92
CA LEU A 30 -13.07 -5.99 -4.25
C LEU A 30 -14.19 -6.66 -3.46
N ARG A 31 -14.85 -7.68 -4.04
CA ARG A 31 -15.87 -8.46 -3.33
C ARG A 31 -15.27 -9.15 -2.11
N ARG A 32 -14.09 -9.78 -2.23
CA ARG A 32 -13.44 -10.43 -1.09
C ARG A 32 -13.02 -9.42 -0.03
N ALA A 33 -12.51 -8.25 -0.42
CA ALA A 33 -12.20 -7.17 0.50
C ALA A 33 -13.44 -6.76 1.32
N LYS A 34 -14.60 -6.57 0.67
CA LYS A 34 -15.86 -6.26 1.35
C LYS A 34 -16.35 -7.38 2.27
N GLN A 35 -16.18 -8.64 1.86
CA GLN A 35 -16.48 -9.80 2.72
C GLN A 35 -15.60 -9.82 3.98
N LEU A 36 -14.30 -9.55 3.84
CA LEU A 36 -13.37 -9.49 4.99
C LEU A 36 -13.79 -8.42 6.01
N VAL A 37 -14.29 -7.27 5.54
CA VAL A 37 -14.84 -6.21 6.41
C VAL A 37 -16.09 -6.71 7.14
N ASN A 38 -16.98 -7.42 6.45
CA ASN A 38 -18.21 -7.95 7.05
C ASN A 38 -17.93 -9.07 8.07
N GLU A 39 -17.01 -9.98 7.75
CA GLU A 39 -16.61 -11.13 8.57
C GLU A 39 -15.84 -10.72 9.84
N PHE A 40 -15.25 -9.51 9.86
CA PHE A 40 -14.52 -9.01 11.02
C PHE A 40 -15.43 -8.86 12.26
N GLY A 41 -15.09 -9.47 13.40
CA GLY A 41 -15.87 -9.30 14.63
C GLY A 41 -15.58 -7.97 15.32
N GLU A 42 -16.61 -7.23 15.75
CA GLU A 42 -16.51 -5.91 16.41
C GLU A 42 -15.77 -5.93 17.76
N SER A 43 -15.53 -7.10 18.34
CA SER A 43 -15.32 -7.25 19.78
C SER A 43 -13.88 -7.04 20.30
N LYS A 44 -12.90 -6.57 19.51
CA LYS A 44 -11.52 -6.42 20.01
C LYS A 44 -10.69 -5.33 19.32
N LEU A 45 -11.07 -4.07 19.49
CA LEU A 45 -10.15 -2.95 19.25
C LEU A 45 -9.99 -2.15 20.53
N ASP A 46 -9.17 -2.67 21.43
CA ASP A 46 -8.60 -1.86 22.48
C ASP A 46 -7.76 -0.76 21.82
N ALA A 47 -8.12 0.51 22.09
CA ALA A 47 -7.39 1.69 21.61
C ALA A 47 -5.91 1.73 22.05
N HIS A 48 -5.50 0.82 22.95
CA HIS A 48 -4.15 0.69 23.50
C HIS A 48 -3.29 -0.41 22.86
N VAL A 49 -3.79 -1.18 21.89
CA VAL A 49 -2.97 -2.20 21.20
C VAL A 49 -2.22 -1.62 19.99
N GLY A 50 -2.30 -0.32 19.72
CA GLY A 50 -1.86 0.30 18.46
C GLY A 50 -0.50 -0.18 17.95
N ASP A 51 0.53 -0.11 18.79
CA ASP A 51 1.89 -0.48 18.38
C ASP A 51 2.11 -2.00 18.37
N GLU A 52 1.68 -2.75 19.37
CA GLU A 52 1.90 -4.20 19.41
C GLU A 52 1.04 -4.94 18.37
N TYR A 53 -0.20 -4.49 18.17
CA TYR A 53 -1.11 -4.94 17.12
C TYR A 53 -0.55 -4.61 15.73
N PHE A 54 0.09 -3.46 15.56
CA PHE A 54 0.76 -3.16 14.32
C PHE A 54 2.01 -4.04 14.13
N LEU A 55 2.89 -4.12 15.13
CA LEU A 55 4.19 -4.81 15.03
C LEU A 55 4.08 -6.33 14.81
N ASN A 56 3.04 -6.95 15.37
CA ASN A 56 2.77 -8.38 15.24
C ASN A 56 1.81 -8.72 14.08
N SER A 57 1.54 -7.77 13.17
CA SER A 57 0.63 -7.95 12.03
C SER A 57 1.28 -8.51 10.75
N GLY A 58 2.61 -8.63 10.72
CA GLY A 58 3.37 -8.97 9.51
C GLY A 58 2.97 -10.30 8.87
N ASP A 59 2.55 -11.27 9.69
CA ASP A 59 2.15 -12.62 9.31
C ASP A 59 0.63 -12.86 9.51
N LYS A 60 -0.17 -11.80 9.64
CA LYS A 60 -1.60 -11.88 9.96
C LYS A 60 -2.43 -11.01 9.03
N ILE A 61 -3.75 -11.25 9.04
CA ILE A 61 -4.76 -10.34 8.50
C ILE A 61 -5.34 -9.57 9.69
N ARG A 62 -5.06 -8.28 9.71
CA ARG A 62 -5.43 -7.34 10.75
C ARG A 62 -6.06 -6.10 10.12
N TYR A 63 -6.90 -5.44 10.90
CA TYR A 63 -7.79 -4.38 10.44
C TYR A 63 -7.40 -3.09 11.15
N PHE A 64 -7.20 -2.04 10.38
CA PHE A 64 -6.77 -0.74 10.88
C PHE A 64 -7.81 0.30 10.49
N PHE A 65 -8.28 1.06 11.47
CA PHE A 65 -9.42 1.96 11.37
C PHE A 65 -8.98 3.34 10.90
N GLU A 66 -9.90 4.08 10.31
CA GLU A 66 -9.73 5.53 10.15
C GLU A 66 -9.67 6.18 11.54
N VAL A 67 -8.86 7.24 11.66
CA VAL A 67 -8.66 7.95 12.95
C VAL A 67 -10.00 8.49 13.48
N ASP A 68 -10.87 8.94 12.58
CA ASP A 68 -12.17 9.54 12.92
C ASP A 68 -13.31 8.51 13.00
N ALA A 69 -13.04 7.22 12.77
CA ALA A 69 -14.06 6.17 12.78
C ALA A 69 -14.33 5.60 14.19
N LEU A 70 -13.52 5.97 15.18
CA LEU A 70 -13.62 5.48 16.56
C LEU A 70 -13.84 6.64 17.53
N ASP A 71 -14.73 6.44 18.50
CA ASP A 71 -14.88 7.36 19.62
C ASP A 71 -13.64 7.27 20.52
N PRO A 72 -12.91 8.36 20.80
CA PRO A 72 -11.68 8.30 21.58
C PRO A 72 -11.89 7.88 23.05
N ALA A 73 -13.09 8.03 23.60
CA ALA A 73 -13.42 7.70 24.97
C ALA A 73 -13.94 6.28 25.13
N THR A 74 -14.75 5.79 24.17
CA THR A 74 -15.36 4.45 24.27
C THR A 74 -14.72 3.40 23.36
N GLY A 75 -14.04 3.82 22.29
CA GLY A 75 -13.52 2.92 21.25
C GLY A 75 -14.60 2.38 20.32
N ASP A 76 -15.85 2.86 20.43
CA ASP A 76 -16.95 2.43 19.58
C ASP A 76 -16.89 3.06 18.20
N LEU A 77 -17.49 2.39 17.21
CA LEU A 77 -17.61 2.92 15.86
C LEU A 77 -18.55 4.13 15.83
N THR A 78 -18.04 5.25 15.31
CA THR A 78 -18.83 6.48 15.05
C THR A 78 -19.48 6.47 13.66
N VAL A 79 -19.05 5.55 12.80
CA VAL A 79 -19.48 5.40 11.41
C VAL A 79 -19.85 3.95 11.11
N ASP A 80 -20.53 3.74 9.98
CA ASP A 80 -20.84 2.38 9.53
C ASP A 80 -19.56 1.56 9.35
N LYS A 81 -19.60 0.30 9.78
CA LYS A 81 -18.46 -0.63 9.72
C LYS A 81 -17.86 -0.72 8.32
N SER A 82 -18.69 -0.65 7.27
CA SER A 82 -18.25 -0.71 5.87
C SER A 82 -17.33 0.44 5.44
N VAL A 83 -17.33 1.56 6.18
CA VAL A 83 -16.48 2.73 5.93
C VAL A 83 -15.49 3.01 7.07
N SER A 84 -15.49 2.19 8.12
CA SER A 84 -14.65 2.40 9.30
C SER A 84 -13.17 2.01 9.11
N ILE A 85 -12.89 1.14 8.13
CA ILE A 85 -11.58 0.52 7.95
C ILE A 85 -10.78 1.30 6.92
N ASN A 86 -9.60 1.79 7.33
CA ASN A 86 -8.63 2.45 6.44
C ASN A 86 -7.83 1.42 5.65
N LYS A 87 -7.34 0.37 6.32
CA LYS A 87 -6.54 -0.67 5.67
C LYS A 87 -6.68 -2.05 6.31
N ILE A 88 -6.44 -3.08 5.50
CA ILE A 88 -6.31 -4.47 5.92
C ILE A 88 -4.91 -4.95 5.52
N GLY A 89 -4.16 -5.53 6.44
CA GLY A 89 -2.79 -6.00 6.20
C GLY A 89 -2.32 -6.97 7.28
N HIS A 90 -1.13 -7.56 7.20
CA HIS A 90 -0.11 -7.37 6.18
C HIS A 90 0.21 -8.66 5.37
N ALA A 91 -0.48 -9.77 5.67
CA ALA A 91 -0.23 -11.09 5.07
C ALA A 91 -1.37 -11.61 4.16
N LEU A 92 -2.19 -10.73 3.58
CA LEU A 92 -3.24 -11.11 2.62
C LEU A 92 -2.71 -11.95 1.45
N HIS A 93 -1.52 -11.63 0.94
CA HIS A 93 -0.85 -12.38 -0.13
C HIS A 93 -0.49 -13.82 0.23
N GLU A 94 -0.50 -14.17 1.51
CA GLU A 94 -0.15 -15.51 2.01
C GLU A 94 -1.39 -16.25 2.54
N LEU A 95 -2.23 -15.55 3.29
CA LEU A 95 -3.34 -16.14 4.04
C LEU A 95 -4.67 -16.12 3.30
N GLU A 96 -4.90 -15.15 2.39
CA GLU A 96 -6.16 -15.08 1.64
C GLU A 96 -6.01 -15.71 0.24
N PRO A 97 -6.82 -16.73 -0.11
CA PRO A 97 -6.67 -17.46 -1.38
C PRO A 97 -6.71 -16.57 -2.63
N ASP A 98 -7.65 -15.64 -2.71
CA ASP A 98 -7.81 -14.75 -3.88
C ASP A 98 -6.62 -13.79 -4.03
N PHE A 99 -6.18 -13.19 -2.92
CA PHE A 99 -5.04 -12.28 -2.90
C PHE A 99 -3.71 -13.02 -3.12
N ARG A 100 -3.56 -14.24 -2.60
CA ARG A 100 -2.41 -15.10 -2.86
C ARG A 100 -2.31 -15.49 -4.33
N LYS A 101 -3.43 -15.95 -4.91
CA LYS A 101 -3.50 -16.28 -6.34
C LYS A 101 -3.14 -15.06 -7.19
N PHE A 102 -3.63 -13.87 -6.84
CA PHE A 102 -3.32 -12.64 -7.55
C PHE A 102 -1.84 -12.23 -7.40
N SER A 103 -1.30 -12.24 -6.18
CA SER A 103 0.06 -11.79 -5.87
C SER A 103 1.15 -12.71 -6.46
N THR A 104 0.82 -13.97 -6.72
CA THR A 104 1.73 -14.98 -7.26
C THR A 104 1.58 -15.20 -8.77
N ARG A 105 0.80 -14.36 -9.47
CA ARG A 105 0.59 -14.46 -10.92
C ARG A 105 1.90 -14.40 -11.69
N GLN A 106 1.96 -15.17 -12.78
CA GLN A 106 3.14 -15.24 -13.64
C GLN A 106 3.55 -13.88 -14.20
N GLN A 107 2.58 -13.03 -14.57
CA GLN A 107 2.82 -11.68 -15.08
C GLN A 107 3.60 -10.78 -14.10
N LEU A 108 3.34 -10.90 -12.79
CA LEU A 108 4.07 -10.13 -11.77
C LEU A 108 5.50 -10.65 -11.59
N LYS A 109 5.68 -11.96 -11.66
CA LYS A 109 7.02 -12.58 -11.66
C LYS A 109 7.84 -12.12 -12.87
N GLU A 110 7.22 -12.07 -14.04
CA GLU A 110 7.87 -11.58 -15.27
C GLU A 110 8.26 -10.11 -15.17
N ILE A 111 7.41 -9.26 -14.58
CA ILE A 111 7.77 -7.85 -14.32
C ILE A 111 8.95 -7.77 -13.35
N ALA A 112 8.92 -8.51 -12.24
CA ALA A 112 10.03 -8.52 -11.30
C ALA A 112 11.33 -9.00 -11.96
N HIS A 113 11.30 -10.06 -12.75
CA HIS A 113 12.48 -10.52 -13.48
C HIS A 113 12.96 -9.49 -14.53
N ALA A 114 12.05 -8.81 -15.23
CA ALA A 114 12.41 -7.75 -16.17
C ALA A 114 13.08 -6.54 -15.49
N LEU A 115 12.75 -6.28 -14.22
CA LEU A 115 13.39 -5.27 -13.37
C LEU A 115 14.71 -5.74 -12.75
N GLY A 116 15.12 -6.99 -12.99
CA GLY A 116 16.40 -7.53 -12.53
C GLY A 116 16.35 -8.29 -11.20
N TYR A 117 15.16 -8.53 -10.63
CA TYR A 117 15.04 -9.34 -9.43
C TYR A 117 15.36 -10.81 -9.71
N LYS A 118 16.33 -11.36 -8.98
CA LYS A 118 16.74 -12.78 -9.11
C LYS A 118 15.77 -13.72 -8.40
N GLN A 119 15.39 -13.39 -7.17
CA GLN A 119 14.47 -14.17 -6.34
C GLN A 119 13.45 -13.23 -5.67
N PRO A 120 12.45 -12.74 -6.42
CA PRO A 120 11.45 -11.85 -5.86
C PRO A 120 10.62 -12.58 -4.79
N LYS A 121 10.48 -11.96 -3.62
CA LYS A 121 9.60 -12.39 -2.54
C LYS A 121 8.62 -11.27 -2.21
N VAL A 122 7.40 -11.63 -1.85
CA VAL A 122 6.41 -10.67 -1.34
C VAL A 122 6.68 -10.51 0.15
N LEU A 123 6.97 -9.29 0.58
CA LEU A 123 7.25 -8.99 1.99
C LEU A 123 5.99 -8.56 2.74
N GLN A 124 5.10 -7.86 2.04
CA GLN A 124 3.90 -7.26 2.63
C GLN A 124 2.84 -7.08 1.55
N SER A 125 1.58 -7.19 1.95
CA SER A 125 0.42 -6.87 1.13
C SER A 125 -0.64 -6.17 1.95
N MET A 126 -1.26 -5.14 1.39
CA MET A 126 -2.31 -4.38 2.05
C MET A 126 -3.46 -4.10 1.07
N ILE A 127 -4.67 -4.01 1.61
CA ILE A 127 -5.80 -3.35 0.94
C ILE A 127 -5.96 -2.00 1.61
N ILE A 128 -6.00 -0.94 0.80
CA ILE A 128 -6.19 0.43 1.27
C ILE A 128 -7.56 0.89 0.80
N PHE A 129 -8.39 1.32 1.75
CA PHE A 129 -9.70 1.88 1.49
C PHE A 129 -9.58 3.40 1.54
N LYS A 130 -10.12 4.07 0.53
CA LYS A 130 -10.28 5.53 0.52
C LYS A 130 -11.75 5.83 0.71
N ASN A 131 -12.20 5.66 1.95
CA ASN A 131 -13.61 5.82 2.27
C ASN A 131 -14.07 7.26 1.99
N PRO A 132 -15.25 7.46 1.39
CA PRO A 132 -15.76 8.81 1.14
C PRO A 132 -15.84 9.61 2.43
N LYS A 133 -15.44 10.89 2.37
CA LYS A 133 -15.49 11.89 3.47
C LYS A 133 -14.48 11.70 4.61
N ILE A 134 -14.13 10.46 4.97
CA ILE A 134 -13.25 10.15 6.11
C ILE A 134 -11.92 9.50 5.70
N GLY A 135 -11.72 9.22 4.41
CA GLY A 135 -10.50 8.61 3.91
C GLY A 135 -9.28 9.50 4.17
N GLY A 136 -8.42 9.11 5.11
CA GLY A 136 -7.27 9.92 5.50
C GLY A 136 -6.30 10.17 4.35
N GLN A 137 -5.77 11.40 4.25
CA GLN A 137 -4.69 11.71 3.31
C GLN A 137 -3.42 10.97 3.71
N VAL A 138 -2.75 10.35 2.73
CA VAL A 138 -1.44 9.74 2.97
C VAL A 138 -0.38 10.81 2.67
N PRO A 139 0.46 11.20 3.65
CA PRO A 139 1.50 12.18 3.41
C PRO A 139 2.56 11.63 2.43
N PRO A 140 3.31 12.52 1.76
CA PRO A 140 4.47 12.11 0.97
C PRO A 140 5.43 11.26 1.80
N HIS A 141 5.86 10.13 1.24
CA HIS A 141 6.82 9.23 1.89
C HIS A 141 7.53 8.37 0.86
N GLN A 142 8.59 7.70 1.30
CA GLN A 142 9.27 6.64 0.57
C GLN A 142 9.03 5.31 1.30
N ASP A 143 8.67 4.25 0.58
CA ASP A 143 8.44 2.93 1.19
C ASP A 143 9.68 2.41 1.93
N SER A 144 10.88 2.75 1.43
CA SER A 144 12.16 2.41 2.07
C SER A 144 12.33 3.00 3.47
N THR A 145 11.56 4.03 3.84
CA THR A 145 11.50 4.54 5.22
C THR A 145 10.95 3.48 6.16
N PHE A 146 9.95 2.72 5.73
CA PHE A 146 9.29 1.68 6.53
C PHE A 146 9.91 0.31 6.33
N LEU A 147 10.30 -0.01 5.09
CA LEU A 147 10.80 -1.32 4.69
C LEU A 147 12.25 -1.21 4.19
N TYR A 148 13.14 -0.84 5.11
CA TYR A 148 14.54 -0.56 4.82
C TYR A 148 15.36 -1.83 4.51
N THR A 149 16.28 -1.74 3.54
CA THR A 149 17.25 -2.79 3.17
C THR A 149 18.64 -2.18 2.91
N ASP A 150 19.71 -2.96 3.14
CA ASP A 150 21.11 -2.55 2.90
C ASP A 150 21.87 -3.60 2.05
N PRO A 151 22.35 -3.28 0.82
CA PRO A 151 22.12 -2.01 0.11
C PRO A 151 20.62 -1.79 -0.15
N PRO A 152 20.15 -0.57 -0.48
CA PRO A 152 18.76 -0.30 -0.83
C PRO A 152 18.35 -1.05 -2.11
N SER A 153 18.18 -2.36 -2.00
CA SER A 153 17.76 -3.24 -3.07
C SER A 153 16.25 -3.12 -3.13
N ALA A 154 15.83 -2.00 -3.73
CA ALA A 154 14.49 -1.57 -4.08
C ALA A 154 13.40 -2.58 -3.72
N GLN A 155 12.51 -2.25 -2.80
CA GLN A 155 11.20 -2.87 -2.81
C GLN A 155 10.41 -2.17 -3.90
N THR A 156 10.16 -2.87 -5.01
CA THR A 156 9.21 -2.38 -6.00
C THR A 156 7.81 -2.60 -5.43
N GLY A 157 7.13 -1.51 -5.08
CA GLY A 157 5.73 -1.53 -4.71
C GLY A 157 4.87 -1.83 -5.94
N PHE A 158 4.04 -2.87 -5.85
CA PHE A 158 3.00 -3.13 -6.84
C PHE A 158 1.67 -2.60 -6.30
N TRP A 159 1.17 -1.54 -6.92
CA TRP A 159 -0.11 -0.93 -6.58
C TRP A 159 -1.14 -1.25 -7.67
N PHE A 160 -2.34 -1.66 -7.27
CA PHE A 160 -3.41 -2.06 -8.17
C PHE A 160 -4.70 -1.31 -7.84
N ALA A 161 -5.24 -0.60 -8.82
CA ALA A 161 -6.53 0.07 -8.71
C ALA A 161 -7.67 -0.97 -8.77
N LEU A 162 -8.33 -1.25 -7.64
CA LEU A 162 -9.53 -2.10 -7.61
C LEU A 162 -10.79 -1.35 -8.03
N GLU A 163 -10.78 -0.03 -7.87
CA GLU A 163 -11.80 0.92 -8.30
C GLU A 163 -11.11 2.04 -9.10
N ASP A 164 -11.87 2.77 -9.93
CA ASP A 164 -11.30 3.86 -10.73
C ASP A 164 -10.74 4.95 -9.81
N CYS A 165 -9.47 5.30 -9.98
CA CYS A 165 -8.78 6.32 -9.20
C CYS A 165 -8.61 7.60 -10.02
N THR A 166 -9.30 8.66 -9.60
CA THR A 166 -9.25 10.03 -10.12
C THR A 166 -8.56 10.96 -9.12
N PRO A 167 -8.20 12.20 -9.52
CA PRO A 167 -7.63 13.18 -8.60
C PRO A 167 -8.51 13.46 -7.38
N GLU A 168 -9.83 13.34 -7.52
CA GLU A 168 -10.82 13.65 -6.48
C GLU A 168 -11.04 12.51 -5.48
N ASN A 169 -10.72 11.26 -5.84
CA ASN A 169 -10.93 10.08 -4.99
C ASN A 169 -9.63 9.42 -4.51
N GLY A 170 -8.49 10.11 -4.68
CA GLY A 170 -7.20 9.70 -4.15
C GLY A 170 -6.29 8.99 -5.16
N CYS A 171 -6.14 9.53 -6.38
CA CYS A 171 -5.07 9.13 -7.30
C CYS A 171 -3.70 9.16 -6.60
N MET A 172 -2.78 8.31 -7.07
CA MET A 172 -1.40 8.37 -6.63
C MET A 172 -0.69 9.58 -7.25
N TRP A 173 0.17 10.21 -6.46
CA TRP A 173 1.04 11.30 -6.89
C TRP A 173 2.50 10.86 -6.73
N PHE A 174 3.31 11.04 -7.78
CA PHE A 174 4.71 10.65 -7.76
C PHE A 174 5.59 11.82 -8.18
N ALA A 175 6.77 11.95 -7.58
CA ALA A 175 7.81 12.88 -8.02
C ALA A 175 8.79 12.15 -8.96
N PRO A 176 8.75 12.36 -10.29
CA PRO A 176 9.56 11.59 -11.23
C PRO A 176 11.07 11.78 -11.00
N GLY A 177 11.80 10.68 -10.84
CA GLY A 177 13.25 10.69 -10.64
C GLY A 177 13.70 10.99 -9.21
N SER A 178 12.77 11.22 -8.28
CA SER A 178 13.07 11.44 -6.86
C SER A 178 13.85 10.29 -6.23
N HIS A 179 13.63 9.05 -6.67
CA HIS A 179 14.34 7.85 -6.20
C HIS A 179 15.86 7.87 -6.45
N LYS A 180 16.36 8.76 -7.32
CA LYS A 180 17.81 8.96 -7.56
C LYS A 180 18.38 10.21 -6.90
N LYS A 181 17.52 11.20 -6.68
CA LYS A 181 17.92 12.54 -6.20
C LYS A 181 17.81 12.65 -4.69
N THR A 182 16.78 12.02 -4.12
CA THR A 182 16.44 12.13 -2.70
C THR A 182 16.81 10.82 -2.00
N PRO A 183 17.82 10.82 -1.11
CA PRO A 183 18.14 9.65 -0.30
C PRO A 183 16.99 9.35 0.67
N VAL A 184 17.01 8.17 1.28
CA VAL A 184 16.06 7.83 2.34
C VAL A 184 16.36 8.71 3.56
N LEU A 185 15.48 9.67 3.85
CA LEU A 185 15.71 10.68 4.89
C LEU A 185 15.57 10.11 6.30
N LYS A 186 14.60 9.20 6.49
CA LYS A 186 14.21 8.67 7.79
C LYS A 186 14.03 7.17 7.72
N ARG A 187 14.11 6.49 8.86
CA ARG A 187 13.71 5.09 9.03
C ARG A 187 12.74 4.95 10.17
N PHE A 188 11.70 4.16 9.94
CA PHE A 188 10.80 3.70 10.97
C PHE A 188 11.37 2.42 11.58
N VAL A 189 11.79 2.50 12.84
CA VAL A 189 12.43 1.39 13.57
C VAL A 189 11.60 0.97 14.77
N ARG A 190 11.66 -0.32 15.08
CA ARG A 190 11.11 -0.86 16.33
C ARG A 190 11.99 -0.39 17.48
N ASP A 191 11.38 0.19 18.50
CA ASP A 191 12.14 0.58 19.68
C ASP A 191 12.39 -0.65 20.56
N GLY A 192 13.61 -0.80 21.07
CA GLY A 192 14.01 -1.94 21.91
C GLY A 192 13.26 -1.97 23.25
N ASN A 193 12.68 -0.84 23.66
CA ASN A 193 11.89 -0.68 24.87
C ASN A 193 10.37 -0.83 24.63
N GLY A 194 9.96 -1.25 23.42
CA GLY A 194 8.56 -1.34 23.00
C GLY A 194 8.13 -0.14 22.16
N GLY A 195 7.27 -0.41 21.16
CA GLY A 195 6.74 0.62 20.26
C GLY A 195 7.62 0.88 19.03
N THR A 196 7.37 2.03 18.39
CA THR A 196 8.04 2.44 17.15
C THR A 196 8.54 3.87 17.21
N LYS A 197 9.65 4.15 16.50
CA LYS A 197 10.19 5.51 16.38
C LYS A 197 10.78 5.77 15.01
N PHE A 198 10.81 7.04 14.62
CA PHE A 198 11.57 7.47 13.46
C PHE A 198 13.01 7.83 13.88
N ILE A 199 13.97 7.38 13.10
CA ILE A 199 15.36 7.84 13.16
C ILE A 199 15.69 8.58 11.87
N ASP A 200 16.31 9.74 11.99
CA ASP A 200 16.80 10.48 10.84
C ASP A 200 18.12 9.85 10.36
N LEU A 201 18.27 9.67 9.05
CA LEU A 201 19.48 9.14 8.42
C LEU A 201 20.32 10.24 7.81
N VAL A 202 19.67 11.15 7.07
CA VAL A 202 20.30 12.23 6.31
C VAL A 202 19.41 13.46 6.41
N GLU A 203 20.02 14.61 6.67
CA GLU A 203 19.36 15.90 6.50
C GLU A 203 19.35 16.27 5.02
N ASP A 204 18.18 16.20 4.39
CA ASP A 204 17.95 16.67 3.03
C ASP A 204 16.47 17.10 2.90
N SER A 205 16.15 17.75 1.79
CA SER A 205 14.80 18.22 1.49
C SER A 205 13.95 17.16 0.80
N GLU A 206 12.69 17.05 1.22
CA GLU A 206 11.68 16.32 0.46
C GLU A 206 11.43 17.00 -0.90
N PRO A 207 11.00 16.26 -1.94
CA PRO A 207 10.61 16.84 -3.22
C PRO A 207 9.56 17.92 -3.03
N LYS A 208 9.65 19.00 -3.81
CA LYS A 208 8.68 20.08 -3.70
C LYS A 208 7.33 19.64 -4.24
N LYS A 209 6.24 20.23 -3.73
CA LYS A 209 4.87 19.87 -4.12
C LYS A 209 4.63 19.97 -5.62
N GLU A 210 5.31 20.91 -6.29
CA GLU A 210 5.20 21.15 -7.74
C GLU A 210 5.86 20.06 -8.58
N GLU A 211 6.73 19.24 -7.99
CA GLU A 211 7.39 18.11 -8.68
C GLU A 211 6.50 16.87 -8.75
N TYR A 212 5.39 16.84 -8.00
CA TYR A 212 4.47 15.70 -7.98
C TYR A 212 3.51 15.73 -9.17
N VAL A 213 3.42 14.57 -9.83
CA VAL A 213 2.52 14.31 -10.96
C VAL A 213 1.43 13.34 -10.50
N CYS A 214 0.15 13.73 -10.62
CA CYS A 214 -0.98 12.80 -10.40
C CYS A 214 -1.05 11.79 -11.53
N VAL A 215 -1.29 10.54 -11.17
CA VAL A 215 -1.41 9.42 -12.10
C VAL A 215 -2.78 8.75 -11.90
N PRO A 216 -3.84 9.26 -12.56
CA PRO A 216 -5.15 8.61 -12.56
C PRO A 216 -5.05 7.21 -13.16
N THR A 217 -5.72 6.23 -12.55
CA THR A 217 -5.63 4.82 -12.93
C THR A 217 -7.01 4.17 -12.90
N LYS A 218 -7.38 3.43 -13.94
CA LYS A 218 -8.67 2.74 -14.01
C LYS A 218 -8.62 1.33 -13.40
N ALA A 219 -9.78 0.85 -12.96
CA ALA A 219 -9.96 -0.49 -12.43
C ALA A 219 -9.94 -1.54 -13.55
N GLY A 220 -8.75 -2.09 -13.80
CA GLY A 220 -8.57 -3.20 -14.73
C GLY A 220 -8.93 -2.86 -16.19
N LYS A 221 -8.86 -3.91 -17.02
CA LYS A 221 -9.12 -3.89 -18.46
C LYS A 221 -10.59 -4.20 -18.71
N SER A 222 -11.26 -3.29 -19.41
CA SER A 222 -12.60 -3.55 -19.94
C SER A 222 -12.56 -4.60 -21.04
N SER A 223 -13.47 -5.58 -20.96
CA SER A 223 -13.70 -6.55 -22.02
C SER A 223 -14.22 -5.80 -23.25
N LYS A 224 -13.35 -5.54 -24.22
CA LYS A 224 -13.77 -5.25 -25.59
C LYS A 224 -13.92 -6.56 -26.34
#